data_AF-A0A9P3IE84-F1
#
_entry.id   AF-A0A9P3IE84-F1
#
_cell.length_a   1.000
_cell.length_b   1.000
_cell.length_c   1.000
_cell.angle_alpha   90.00
_cell.angle_beta   90.00
_cell.angle_gamma   90.00
#
_symmetry.space_group_name_H-M   'P 1'
#
loop_
_entity.id
_entity.type
_entity.pdbx_description
1 polymer ?
#
loop_
_entity_poly.entity_id
_entity_poly.type
_entity_poly.pdbx_seq_one_letter_code
_entity_poly.pdbx_strand_id
1 'polypeptide(L)'
;MSPLASVRWSLRLVLSPVATPRPSPPHRRHYRRCHSVRPQFHGKSAAHGAARQLNAVARSDPGISSSSSSSSSSSSMALEFEVLATHKRARAARMTLPHHSCLTPMFMPVGTQGTIKGLTAQQLQQLGCQVVLGNTYHLANRPGADVIADAGGLHAFMDWPRGLLTDSGGFQMVSLLHLADITERGVEFQSPVDGSRMLLTPEESIAIQNKIGADIIMALDDVVSSLVSGPRIEEATHRTLRWMDRCMQAHSRPHDQNLFGIVQGGLDPTLRDICLKGLIQRDLPGYAIGGLAGGEDKDAFWRVVAQCTAALPANKPRYVMGVGYPLDIVVCSALGADMYDCVYPTRTARFATALIPEGVLKLKHAAMAHDHRPIDASCSCLACRNYSRAYLHSLVTKDPVGCHLLTMHNIAYMMQLTRSMHDAILSNTFPSFVVDFLKKQFPHGDVPQWVQSAMQVAEIDISPALRSAPHSAPHSAPHSASPH
;
A
#
# COMPACT_ATOMS: atom_id res chain seq x y z
N MET A 1 -40.78 -2.13 -14.83
CA MET A 1 -40.09 -1.97 -16.13
C MET A 1 -39.25 -0.71 -16.03
N SER A 2 -37.97 -0.87 -15.70
CA SER A 2 -36.99 0.21 -15.49
C SER A 2 -35.64 -0.30 -16.00
N PRO A 3 -34.87 0.47 -16.80
CA PRO A 3 -33.56 0.01 -17.27
C PRO A 3 -32.48 0.39 -16.25
N LEU A 4 -31.80 -0.61 -15.69
CA LEU A 4 -30.57 -0.46 -14.91
C LEU A 4 -29.37 -0.37 -15.86
N ALA A 5 -28.71 0.78 -15.89
CA ALA A 5 -27.46 0.97 -16.60
C ALA A 5 -26.30 0.35 -15.79
N SER A 6 -25.87 -0.84 -16.20
CA SER A 6 -24.60 -1.45 -15.78
C SER A 6 -23.43 -0.68 -16.41
N VAL A 7 -22.65 0.02 -15.60
CA VAL A 7 -21.38 0.61 -16.05
C VAL A 7 -20.32 -0.49 -16.10
N ARG A 8 -20.08 -1.02 -17.30
CA ARG A 8 -18.95 -1.91 -17.62
C ARG A 8 -17.64 -1.14 -17.56
N TRP A 9 -16.72 -1.56 -16.69
CA TRP A 9 -15.30 -1.17 -16.76
C TRP A 9 -14.56 -2.19 -17.63
N SER A 10 -14.40 -1.89 -18.92
CA SER A 10 -13.55 -2.66 -19.82
C SER A 10 -12.12 -2.12 -19.78
N LEU A 11 -11.15 -2.95 -19.38
CA LEU A 11 -9.74 -2.73 -19.71
C LEU A 11 -9.57 -2.83 -21.24
N ARG A 12 -9.48 -1.70 -21.94
CA ARG A 12 -8.91 -1.63 -23.29
C ARG A 12 -7.84 -0.56 -23.31
N LEU A 13 -6.58 -1.00 -23.31
CA LEU A 13 -5.43 -0.19 -23.69
C LEU A 13 -5.46 -0.02 -25.21
N VAL A 14 -5.71 1.20 -25.67
CA VAL A 14 -5.40 1.60 -27.06
C VAL A 14 -4.15 2.46 -27.01
N LEU A 15 -3.02 1.88 -27.42
CA LEU A 15 -1.86 2.65 -27.83
C LEU A 15 -2.15 3.19 -29.23
N SER A 16 -2.46 4.49 -29.33
CA SER A 16 -2.32 5.22 -30.60
C SER A 16 -0.90 5.79 -30.68
N PRO A 17 -0.14 5.54 -31.76
CA PRO A 17 1.19 6.11 -31.92
C PRO A 17 1.08 7.61 -32.22
N VAL A 18 1.72 8.43 -31.40
CA VAL A 18 1.94 9.85 -31.71
C VAL A 18 2.95 9.91 -32.85
N ALA A 19 2.51 10.38 -34.02
CA ALA A 19 3.36 10.64 -35.16
C ALA A 19 4.37 11.76 -34.82
N THR A 20 5.66 11.47 -34.91
CA THR A 20 6.74 12.46 -34.86
C THR A 20 6.75 13.31 -36.13
N PRO A 21 6.79 14.66 -36.06
CA PRO A 21 7.00 15.47 -37.25
C PRO A 21 8.45 15.38 -37.72
N ARG A 22 8.65 15.26 -39.04
CA ARG A 22 9.96 15.32 -39.72
C ARG A 22 10.64 16.70 -39.54
N PRO A 23 11.97 16.78 -39.50
CA PRO A 23 12.68 18.05 -39.36
C PRO A 23 12.67 18.85 -40.68
N SER A 24 12.54 20.17 -40.58
CA SER A 24 12.73 21.14 -41.68
C SER A 24 14.11 21.81 -41.59
N PRO A 25 14.70 22.27 -42.72
CA PRO A 25 16.13 22.64 -42.81
C PRO A 25 16.44 24.03 -42.19
N PRO A 26 17.73 24.37 -41.97
CA PRO A 26 18.09 25.45 -41.06
C PRO A 26 18.07 26.83 -41.74
N HIS A 27 17.40 27.79 -41.10
CA HIS A 27 17.55 29.21 -41.40
C HIS A 27 18.58 29.85 -40.45
N ARG A 28 19.67 30.35 -41.03
CA ARG A 28 20.66 31.23 -40.38
C ARG A 28 20.01 32.55 -39.94
N ARG A 29 20.12 32.92 -38.66
CA ARG A 29 20.18 34.34 -38.22
C ARG A 29 21.07 34.52 -37.00
N HIS A 30 21.75 35.66 -37.01
CA HIS A 30 22.85 36.11 -36.17
C HIS A 30 22.55 36.21 -34.67
N TYR A 31 23.45 35.69 -33.84
CA TYR A 31 23.59 36.08 -32.43
C TYR A 31 24.74 37.09 -32.27
N ARG A 32 24.41 38.28 -31.74
CA ARG A 32 25.36 39.28 -31.25
C ARG A 32 25.92 38.82 -29.89
N ARG A 33 27.23 38.93 -29.71
CA ARG A 33 27.98 38.71 -28.47
C ARG A 33 27.63 39.77 -27.41
N CYS A 34 27.48 39.34 -26.16
CA CYS A 34 27.69 40.18 -24.99
C CYS A 34 28.72 39.51 -24.06
N HIS A 35 29.58 40.35 -23.49
CA HIS A 35 30.86 40.03 -22.88
C HIS A 35 30.77 39.36 -21.50
N SER A 36 31.73 38.47 -21.25
CA SER A 36 32.06 37.86 -19.97
C SER A 36 32.84 38.82 -19.05
N VAL A 37 32.48 38.88 -17.77
CA VAL A 37 33.34 39.42 -16.70
C VAL A 37 33.60 38.29 -15.70
N ARG A 38 34.89 37.95 -15.51
CA ARG A 38 35.42 37.06 -14.47
C ARG A 38 35.73 37.86 -13.20
N PRO A 39 35.65 37.28 -12.00
CA PRO A 39 36.42 37.75 -10.85
C PRO A 39 37.70 36.92 -10.67
N GLN A 40 38.80 37.62 -10.38
CA GLN A 40 40.12 37.07 -10.07
C GLN A 40 40.21 36.63 -8.60
N PHE A 41 40.89 35.50 -8.37
CA PHE A 41 41.37 35.06 -7.07
C PHE A 41 42.70 35.75 -6.75
N HIS A 42 42.83 36.30 -5.54
CA HIS A 42 44.11 36.54 -4.86
C HIS A 42 44.00 36.04 -3.43
N GLY A 43 44.86 35.08 -3.08
CA GLY A 43 45.02 34.59 -1.71
C GLY A 43 45.97 35.46 -0.90
N LYS A 44 45.88 35.34 0.42
CA LYS A 44 47.00 35.46 1.36
C LYS A 44 46.69 34.69 2.65
N SER A 45 47.76 34.06 3.13
CA SER A 45 47.88 33.14 4.26
C SER A 45 47.75 33.81 5.63
N ALA A 46 47.27 33.08 6.63
CA ALA A 46 47.83 33.06 7.99
C ALA A 46 47.31 31.85 8.77
N ALA A 47 48.24 30.99 9.18
CA ALA A 47 48.05 29.92 10.14
C ALA A 47 47.90 30.48 11.56
N HIS A 48 47.06 29.87 12.39
CA HIS A 48 47.24 29.75 13.85
C HIS A 48 46.57 28.46 14.30
N GLY A 49 47.39 27.56 14.86
CA GLY A 49 46.93 26.32 15.49
C GLY A 49 46.43 26.55 16.91
N ALA A 50 45.53 25.68 17.35
CA ALA A 50 45.39 25.32 18.76
C ALA A 50 44.80 23.91 18.84
N ALA A 51 45.65 22.97 19.24
CA ALA A 51 45.27 21.65 19.68
C ALA A 51 44.41 21.73 20.94
N ARG A 52 43.43 20.83 21.08
CA ARG A 52 42.85 20.50 22.38
C ARG A 52 42.86 18.98 22.56
N GLN A 53 43.75 18.57 23.44
CA GLN A 53 43.86 17.23 24.01
C GLN A 53 43.08 17.16 25.34
N LEU A 54 42.44 16.01 25.54
CA LEU A 54 42.21 15.29 26.81
C LEU A 54 41.20 15.87 27.83
N ASN A 55 40.19 15.06 28.16
CA ASN A 55 40.26 14.27 29.40
C ASN A 55 39.21 13.16 29.43
N ALA A 56 39.70 11.93 29.50
CA ALA A 56 38.98 10.77 30.01
C ALA A 56 38.93 10.85 31.54
N VAL A 57 37.79 10.50 32.13
CA VAL A 57 37.69 10.19 33.56
C VAL A 57 37.06 8.81 33.67
N ALA A 58 37.91 7.83 33.97
CA ALA A 58 37.52 6.52 34.45
C ALA A 58 37.09 6.64 35.92
N ARG A 59 35.99 5.98 36.29
CA ARG A 59 35.70 5.59 37.66
C ARG A 59 35.39 4.10 37.69
N SER A 60 36.24 3.39 38.41
CA SER A 60 36.12 2.02 38.86
C SER A 60 35.24 1.93 40.10
N ASP A 61 34.42 0.88 40.20
CA ASP A 61 34.11 0.21 41.48
C ASP A 61 33.64 -1.24 41.22
N PRO A 62 33.76 -2.15 42.21
CA PRO A 62 34.07 -3.55 41.96
C PRO A 62 32.91 -4.54 42.19
N GLY A 63 32.98 -5.65 41.45
CA GLY A 63 32.76 -7.02 41.94
C GLY A 63 31.41 -7.41 42.54
N ILE A 64 30.56 -8.06 41.73
CA ILE A 64 29.72 -9.20 42.18
C ILE A 64 29.79 -10.31 41.14
N SER A 65 30.11 -11.51 41.60
CA SER A 65 30.27 -12.75 40.85
C SER A 65 28.95 -13.50 40.62
N SER A 66 28.99 -14.36 39.60
CA SER A 66 28.20 -15.59 39.37
C SER A 66 26.72 -15.46 38.99
N SER A 67 26.42 -15.71 37.72
CA SER A 67 25.98 -17.06 37.28
C SER A 67 25.78 -17.04 35.76
N SER A 68 26.54 -17.89 35.08
CA SER A 68 26.41 -18.15 33.65
C SER A 68 25.14 -18.97 33.41
N SER A 69 24.01 -18.31 33.21
CA SER A 69 22.88 -18.90 32.50
C SER A 69 23.19 -18.82 31.01
N SER A 70 23.54 -19.96 30.43
CA SER A 70 23.57 -20.14 28.98
C SER A 70 22.18 -19.84 28.42
N SER A 71 21.94 -18.59 28.03
CA SER A 71 20.81 -18.26 27.17
C SER A 71 21.09 -18.94 25.84
N SER A 72 20.43 -20.07 25.60
CA SER A 72 20.21 -20.54 24.24
C SER A 72 19.66 -19.35 23.46
N SER A 73 20.46 -18.77 22.57
CA SER A 73 19.98 -17.77 21.62
C SER A 73 19.01 -18.49 20.69
N SER A 74 17.77 -18.63 21.17
CA SER A 74 16.61 -18.77 20.33
C SER A 74 16.76 -17.68 19.27
N SER A 75 17.04 -18.11 18.04
CA SER A 75 17.10 -17.22 16.88
C SER A 75 15.74 -16.55 16.78
N SER A 76 15.56 -15.40 17.43
CA SER A 76 14.33 -14.63 17.37
C SER A 76 14.13 -14.26 15.91
N MET A 77 12.99 -14.65 15.36
CA MET A 77 12.59 -14.24 14.01
C MET A 77 12.69 -12.72 13.88
N ALA A 78 13.06 -12.22 12.71
CA ALA A 78 13.21 -10.79 12.46
C ALA A 78 11.91 -9.98 12.70
N LEU A 79 10.76 -10.66 12.70
CA LEU A 79 9.44 -10.09 12.96
C LEU A 79 8.83 -10.68 14.23
N GLU A 80 8.33 -9.79 15.09
CA GLU A 80 7.45 -10.12 16.21
C GLU A 80 6.06 -9.54 15.96
N PHE A 81 5.02 -10.33 16.24
CA PHE A 81 3.63 -9.92 16.07
C PHE A 81 2.83 -10.14 17.36
N GLU A 82 2.43 -9.05 17.99
CA GLU A 82 1.73 -9.04 19.26
C GLU A 82 0.32 -8.45 19.09
N VAL A 83 -0.70 -9.29 19.29
CA VAL A 83 -2.09 -8.82 19.30
C VAL A 83 -2.38 -8.12 20.63
N LEU A 84 -2.65 -6.82 20.56
CA LEU A 84 -2.88 -5.95 21.72
C LEU A 84 -4.34 -5.97 22.19
N ALA A 85 -5.27 -5.98 21.24
CA ALA A 85 -6.70 -6.08 21.51
C ALA A 85 -7.43 -6.71 20.33
N THR A 86 -8.61 -7.25 20.60
CA THR A 86 -9.49 -7.80 19.57
C THR A 86 -10.92 -7.33 19.77
N HIS A 87 -11.64 -7.23 18.65
CA HIS A 87 -13.09 -7.24 18.65
C HIS A 87 -13.54 -8.35 17.70
N LYS A 88 -14.01 -9.47 18.27
CA LYS A 88 -14.31 -10.68 17.48
C LYS A 88 -13.09 -11.06 16.64
N ARG A 89 -13.18 -10.97 15.31
CA ARG A 89 -12.08 -11.27 14.38
C ARG A 89 -11.14 -10.09 14.14
N ALA A 90 -11.59 -8.85 14.36
CA ALA A 90 -10.78 -7.65 14.18
C ALA A 90 -9.68 -7.59 15.24
N ARG A 91 -8.48 -7.15 14.84
CA ARG A 91 -7.29 -7.12 15.71
C ARG A 91 -6.60 -5.77 15.64
N ALA A 92 -6.25 -5.23 16.81
CA ALA A 92 -5.22 -4.21 16.94
C ALA A 92 -3.94 -4.92 17.38
N ALA A 93 -2.86 -4.78 16.62
CA ALA A 93 -1.60 -5.46 16.92
C ALA A 93 -0.40 -4.55 16.72
N ARG A 94 0.69 -4.88 17.41
CA ARG A 94 2.02 -4.33 17.19
C ARG A 94 2.85 -5.35 16.42
N MET A 95 3.40 -4.91 15.30
CA MET A 95 4.32 -5.68 14.46
C MET A 95 5.70 -5.02 14.52
N THR A 96 6.67 -5.67 15.15
CA THR A 96 8.04 -5.17 15.23
C THR A 96 8.84 -5.74 14.06
N LEU A 97 9.34 -4.87 13.20
CA LEU A 97 10.25 -5.17 12.09
C LEU A 97 11.66 -4.65 12.41
N PRO A 98 12.71 -5.13 11.71
CA PRO A 98 14.09 -4.67 11.91
C PRO A 98 14.25 -3.15 11.88
N HIS A 99 13.56 -2.45 10.97
CA HIS A 99 13.66 -0.99 10.86
C HIS A 99 12.55 -0.20 11.58
N HIS A 100 11.45 -0.82 12.00
CA HIS A 100 10.34 -0.07 12.61
C HIS A 100 9.34 -0.95 13.39
N SER A 101 8.81 -0.41 14.49
CA SER A 101 7.60 -0.96 15.11
C SER A 101 6.36 -0.34 14.48
N CYS A 102 5.44 -1.18 14.02
CA CYS A 102 4.25 -0.81 13.27
C CYS A 102 2.98 -1.20 14.05
N LEU A 103 1.91 -0.44 13.86
CA LEU A 103 0.58 -0.74 14.36
C LEU A 103 -0.31 -1.23 13.22
N THR A 104 -1.09 -2.29 13.46
CA THR A 104 -2.05 -2.86 12.50
C THR A 104 -3.48 -2.86 13.07
N PRO A 105 -4.54 -2.60 12.27
CA PRO A 105 -4.53 -2.61 10.81
C PRO A 105 -3.78 -1.43 10.20
N MET A 106 -3.18 -1.64 9.02
CA MET A 106 -2.37 -0.62 8.35
C MET A 106 -2.54 -0.62 6.83
N PHE A 107 -2.44 0.56 6.24
CA PHE A 107 -2.35 0.74 4.79
C PHE A 107 -0.92 1.08 4.37
N MET A 108 -0.40 0.34 3.40
CA MET A 108 0.94 0.48 2.84
C MET A 108 0.86 1.17 1.47
N PRO A 109 1.35 2.41 1.30
CA PRO A 109 1.40 3.03 -0.01
C PRO A 109 2.45 2.34 -0.90
N VAL A 110 2.14 2.28 -2.21
CA VAL A 110 2.95 1.54 -3.19
C VAL A 110 3.97 2.44 -3.90
N GLY A 111 5.25 2.12 -3.71
CA GLY A 111 6.42 2.74 -4.30
C GLY A 111 6.96 1.93 -5.48
N THR A 112 6.55 2.33 -6.69
CA THR A 112 6.87 1.57 -7.91
C THR A 112 8.37 1.50 -8.22
N GLN A 113 9.17 2.52 -7.89
CA GLN A 113 10.61 2.57 -8.16
C GLN A 113 11.38 3.09 -6.95
N GLY A 114 11.08 2.57 -5.75
CA GLY A 114 11.67 3.09 -4.51
C GLY A 114 11.17 4.48 -4.13
N THR A 115 10.11 4.96 -4.78
CA THR A 115 9.42 6.21 -4.45
C THR A 115 7.93 6.07 -4.66
N ILE A 116 7.15 6.65 -3.76
CA ILE A 116 5.73 6.91 -4.00
C ILE A 116 5.65 7.98 -5.08
N LYS A 117 4.79 7.78 -6.08
CA LYS A 117 4.66 8.73 -7.20
C LYS A 117 4.20 10.09 -6.67
N GLY A 118 5.15 11.03 -6.65
CA GLY A 118 4.93 12.40 -6.24
C GLY A 118 5.06 12.65 -4.74
N LEU A 119 5.72 11.80 -3.93
CA LEU A 119 6.06 12.15 -2.53
C LEU A 119 7.50 11.74 -2.20
N THR A 120 8.16 12.55 -1.39
CA THR A 120 9.48 12.24 -0.82
C THR A 120 9.36 11.32 0.40
N ALA A 121 10.45 10.63 0.76
CA ALA A 121 10.52 9.82 1.98
C ALA A 121 10.20 10.67 3.23
N GLN A 122 10.74 11.89 3.32
CA GLN A 122 10.46 12.81 4.43
C GLN A 122 8.96 13.13 4.55
N GLN A 123 8.26 13.40 3.44
CA GLN A 123 6.84 13.68 3.46
C GLN A 123 6.03 12.45 3.93
N LEU A 124 6.40 11.24 3.51
CA LEU A 124 5.77 10.01 4.00
C LEU A 124 6.01 9.80 5.50
N GLN A 125 7.22 10.08 5.99
CA GLN A 125 7.52 10.01 7.41
C GLN A 125 6.67 10.99 8.22
N GLN A 126 6.51 12.23 7.74
CA GLN A 126 5.68 13.27 8.34
C GLN A 126 4.19 12.90 8.38
N LEU A 127 3.71 12.18 7.36
CA LEU A 127 2.34 11.65 7.38
C LEU A 127 2.16 10.45 8.33
N GLY A 128 3.24 9.93 8.91
CA GLY A 128 3.18 8.76 9.80
C GLY A 128 3.09 7.44 9.06
N CYS A 129 3.55 7.37 7.81
CA CYS A 129 3.65 6.12 7.07
C CYS A 129 4.64 5.17 7.77
N GLN A 130 4.20 3.93 8.03
CA GLN A 130 4.96 2.96 8.83
C GLN A 130 5.72 1.97 7.94
N VAL A 131 5.07 1.53 6.85
CA VAL A 131 5.63 0.60 5.86
C VAL A 131 5.30 1.09 4.45
N VAL A 132 6.29 1.03 3.54
CA VAL A 132 6.11 1.27 2.10
C VAL A 132 6.28 -0.05 1.35
N LEU A 133 5.50 -0.25 0.29
CA LEU A 133 5.71 -1.37 -0.63
C LEU A 133 6.66 -0.95 -1.76
N GLY A 134 7.81 -1.60 -1.91
CA GLY A 134 8.69 -1.49 -3.08
C GLY A 134 8.36 -2.58 -4.11
N ASN A 135 8.24 -2.21 -5.38
CA ASN A 135 8.00 -3.21 -6.41
C ASN A 135 9.32 -3.85 -6.91
N THR A 136 9.48 -5.15 -6.69
CA THR A 136 10.70 -5.89 -7.02
C THR A 136 11.01 -5.88 -8.51
N TYR A 137 9.99 -6.08 -9.36
CA TYR A 137 10.18 -6.10 -10.82
C TYR A 137 10.80 -4.79 -11.34
N HIS A 138 10.29 -3.66 -10.91
CA HIS A 138 10.78 -2.36 -11.35
C HIS A 138 12.17 -2.07 -10.76
N LEU A 139 12.37 -2.34 -9.48
CA LEU A 139 13.66 -2.12 -8.79
C LEU A 139 14.78 -2.98 -9.38
N ALA A 140 14.50 -4.24 -9.69
CA ALA A 140 15.43 -5.18 -10.28
C ALA A 140 15.89 -4.78 -11.69
N ASN A 141 15.02 -4.09 -12.44
CA ASN A 141 15.34 -3.62 -13.80
C ASN A 141 15.91 -2.21 -13.83
N ARG A 142 15.40 -1.31 -12.98
CA ARG A 142 15.77 0.10 -12.92
C ARG A 142 15.62 0.62 -11.49
N PRO A 143 16.72 0.87 -10.76
CA PRO A 143 18.11 0.98 -11.26
C PRO A 143 18.85 -0.35 -11.44
N GLY A 144 18.34 -1.47 -10.93
CA GLY A 144 19.05 -2.74 -10.85
C GLY A 144 19.26 -3.19 -9.41
N ALA A 145 19.06 -4.47 -9.11
CA ALA A 145 19.20 -4.98 -7.74
C ALA A 145 20.64 -4.84 -7.20
N ASP A 146 21.65 -5.01 -8.07
CA ASP A 146 23.06 -4.83 -7.70
C ASP A 146 23.39 -3.37 -7.39
N VAL A 147 22.85 -2.42 -8.18
CA VAL A 147 23.01 -0.98 -7.91
C VAL A 147 22.40 -0.60 -6.56
N ILE A 148 21.25 -1.19 -6.22
CA ILE A 148 20.60 -0.98 -4.92
C ILE A 148 21.45 -1.57 -3.79
N ALA A 149 21.99 -2.79 -3.98
CA ALA A 149 22.84 -3.44 -3.00
C ALA A 149 24.14 -2.65 -2.75
N ASP A 150 24.78 -2.16 -3.81
CA ASP A 150 25.99 -1.32 -3.74
C ASP A 150 25.74 -0.01 -2.98
N ALA A 151 24.51 0.51 -3.03
CA ALA A 151 24.08 1.70 -2.28
C ALA A 151 23.71 1.40 -0.81
N GLY A 152 23.86 0.15 -0.34
CA GLY A 152 23.52 -0.27 1.02
C GLY A 152 22.09 -0.78 1.20
N GLY A 153 21.44 -1.21 0.12
CA GLY A 153 20.05 -1.67 0.12
C GLY A 153 19.04 -0.55 -0.14
N LEU A 154 17.76 -0.91 -0.32
CA LEU A 154 16.75 0.06 -0.75
C LEU A 154 16.46 1.11 0.32
N HIS A 155 16.50 0.75 1.60
CA HIS A 155 16.35 1.70 2.71
C HIS A 155 17.31 2.88 2.58
N ALA A 156 18.61 2.60 2.40
CA ALA A 156 19.64 3.62 2.22
C ALA A 156 19.46 4.36 0.88
N PHE A 157 19.17 3.63 -0.20
CA PHE A 157 18.99 4.21 -1.53
C PHE A 157 17.86 5.24 -1.62
N MET A 158 16.76 5.03 -0.89
CA MET A 158 15.59 5.92 -0.89
C MET A 158 15.47 6.81 0.35
N ASP A 159 16.46 6.79 1.25
CA ASP A 159 16.44 7.47 2.55
C ASP A 159 15.17 7.16 3.37
N TRP A 160 14.86 5.86 3.50
CA TRP A 160 13.69 5.38 4.22
C TRP A 160 14.07 4.60 5.49
N PRO A 161 13.87 5.19 6.67
CA PRO A 161 14.32 4.62 7.95
C PRO A 161 13.25 3.75 8.63
N ARG A 162 12.15 3.39 7.94
CA ARG A 162 11.05 2.60 8.51
C ARG A 162 10.82 1.33 7.70
N GLY A 163 9.77 0.58 8.01
CA GLY A 163 9.53 -0.72 7.41
C GLY A 163 9.36 -0.69 5.88
N LEU A 164 9.82 -1.74 5.22
CA LEU A 164 9.72 -1.93 3.79
C LEU A 164 9.20 -3.33 3.47
N LEU A 165 8.26 -3.42 2.53
CA LEU A 165 7.78 -4.68 1.98
C LEU A 165 8.11 -4.73 0.49
N THR A 166 8.59 -5.87 -0.01
CA THR A 166 8.75 -6.09 -1.46
C THR A 166 7.87 -7.21 -1.95
N ASP A 167 7.16 -6.98 -3.07
CA ASP A 167 6.45 -8.06 -3.76
C ASP A 167 7.41 -9.02 -4.47
N SER A 168 6.92 -10.14 -4.99
CA SER A 168 7.76 -11.12 -5.68
C SER A 168 8.20 -10.66 -7.08
N GLY A 169 7.52 -9.67 -7.66
CA GLY A 169 7.66 -9.22 -9.05
C GLY A 169 6.85 -10.01 -10.08
N GLY A 170 6.30 -11.18 -9.72
CA GLY A 170 5.58 -12.07 -10.65
C GLY A 170 4.26 -11.48 -11.16
N PHE A 171 3.47 -10.86 -10.29
CA PHE A 171 2.16 -10.33 -10.67
C PHE A 171 2.22 -9.24 -11.75
N GLN A 172 3.20 -8.35 -11.69
CA GLN A 172 3.38 -7.28 -12.66
C GLN A 172 3.78 -7.84 -14.01
N MET A 173 4.58 -8.92 -14.03
CA MET A 173 4.96 -9.59 -15.26
C MET A 173 3.75 -10.25 -15.94
N VAL A 174 2.85 -10.88 -15.18
CA VAL A 174 1.64 -11.54 -15.72
C VAL A 174 0.56 -10.52 -16.13
N SER A 175 0.40 -9.42 -15.39
CA SER A 175 -0.64 -8.41 -15.65
C SER A 175 -0.27 -7.38 -16.72
N LEU A 176 1.01 -7.15 -16.98
CA LEU A 176 1.48 -6.18 -17.99
C LEU A 176 1.80 -6.83 -19.33
N LEU A 177 1.98 -8.15 -19.39
CA LEU A 177 2.48 -8.83 -20.59
C LEU A 177 1.51 -9.95 -20.97
N HIS A 178 0.79 -9.76 -22.08
CA HIS A 178 0.07 -10.85 -22.76
C HIS A 178 0.98 -12.02 -23.21
N LEU A 179 2.29 -11.91 -22.98
CA LEU A 179 3.36 -12.79 -23.42
C LEU A 179 4.04 -13.54 -22.27
N ALA A 180 3.42 -13.56 -21.07
CA ALA A 180 3.94 -14.34 -19.95
C ALA A 180 3.54 -15.82 -20.07
N ASP A 181 4.51 -16.72 -20.02
CA ASP A 181 4.31 -18.17 -19.94
C ASP A 181 4.74 -18.66 -18.54
N ILE A 182 3.88 -19.44 -17.89
CA ILE A 182 4.11 -19.91 -16.53
C ILE A 182 4.33 -21.41 -16.57
N THR A 183 5.55 -21.81 -16.23
CA THR A 183 5.95 -23.23 -16.16
C THR A 183 6.33 -23.59 -14.74
N GLU A 184 6.66 -24.85 -14.46
CA GLU A 184 7.15 -25.22 -13.14
C GLU A 184 8.47 -24.52 -12.76
N ARG A 185 9.28 -24.12 -13.75
CA ARG A 185 10.57 -23.46 -13.51
C ARG A 185 10.39 -22.04 -12.95
N GLY A 186 9.39 -21.31 -13.43
CA GLY A 186 9.17 -19.90 -13.11
C GLY A 186 8.26 -19.23 -14.13
N VAL A 187 8.28 -17.90 -14.12
CA VAL A 187 7.53 -17.06 -15.05
C VAL A 187 8.48 -16.58 -16.16
N GLU A 188 8.24 -17.04 -17.38
CA GLU A 188 8.93 -16.55 -18.58
C GLU A 188 8.15 -15.40 -19.19
N PHE A 189 8.85 -14.35 -19.61
CA PHE A 189 8.22 -13.16 -20.17
C PHE A 189 9.17 -12.38 -21.05
N GLN A 190 8.60 -11.46 -21.83
CA GLN A 190 9.37 -10.55 -22.66
C GLN A 190 9.47 -9.18 -22.00
N SER A 191 10.69 -8.68 -21.85
CA SER A 191 10.97 -7.32 -21.40
C SER A 191 10.22 -6.30 -22.26
N PRO A 192 9.39 -5.42 -21.67
CA PRO A 192 8.72 -4.36 -22.42
C PRO A 192 9.68 -3.24 -22.82
N VAL A 193 10.92 -3.25 -22.30
CA VAL A 193 11.92 -2.21 -22.55
C VAL A 193 12.70 -2.49 -23.84
N ASP A 194 13.18 -3.72 -24.00
CA ASP A 194 14.12 -4.11 -25.06
C ASP A 194 13.74 -5.40 -25.78
N GLY A 195 12.65 -6.05 -25.38
CA GLY A 195 12.18 -7.28 -26.02
C GLY A 195 12.98 -8.53 -25.64
N SER A 196 13.93 -8.45 -24.71
CA SER A 196 14.68 -9.63 -24.24
C SER A 196 13.75 -10.62 -23.51
N ARG A 197 14.04 -11.93 -23.62
CA ARG A 197 13.33 -12.95 -22.85
C ARG A 197 13.95 -13.05 -21.46
N MET A 198 13.11 -12.99 -20.44
CA MET A 198 13.49 -13.09 -19.04
C MET A 198 12.75 -14.24 -18.37
N LEU A 199 13.40 -14.91 -17.42
CA LEU A 199 12.82 -15.96 -16.59
C LEU A 199 12.98 -15.54 -15.13
N LEU A 200 11.86 -15.35 -14.44
CA LEU A 200 11.85 -15.14 -12.99
C LEU A 200 11.50 -16.47 -12.31
N THR A 201 12.48 -17.07 -11.63
CA THR A 201 12.25 -18.24 -10.79
C THR A 201 12.04 -17.83 -9.33
N PRO A 202 11.47 -18.71 -8.47
CA PRO A 202 11.45 -18.53 -7.02
C PRO A 202 12.82 -18.12 -6.44
N GLU A 203 13.89 -18.79 -6.85
CA GLU A 203 15.25 -18.52 -6.36
C GLU A 203 15.73 -17.13 -6.76
N GLU A 204 15.52 -16.73 -8.02
CA GLU A 204 15.92 -15.42 -8.52
C GLU A 204 15.11 -14.30 -7.85
N SER A 205 13.80 -14.49 -7.68
CA SER A 205 12.94 -13.54 -6.96
C SER A 205 13.42 -13.31 -5.53
N ILE A 206 13.80 -14.37 -4.81
CA ILE A 206 14.33 -14.26 -3.45
C ILE A 206 15.73 -13.66 -3.43
N ALA A 207 16.61 -14.01 -4.37
CA ALA A 207 17.94 -13.44 -4.46
C ALA A 207 17.89 -11.92 -4.69
N ILE A 208 17.02 -11.45 -5.58
CA ILE A 208 16.77 -10.02 -5.80
C ILE A 208 16.26 -9.36 -4.52
N GLN A 209 15.26 -9.94 -3.85
CA GLN A 209 14.71 -9.39 -2.62
C GLN A 209 15.74 -9.37 -1.47
N ASN A 210 16.67 -10.34 -1.41
CA ASN A 210 17.79 -10.34 -0.46
C ASN A 210 18.81 -9.23 -0.73
N LYS A 211 19.01 -8.84 -1.99
CA LYS A 211 19.83 -7.68 -2.39
C LYS A 211 19.14 -6.36 -2.08
N ILE A 212 17.82 -6.27 -2.34
CA ILE A 212 17.01 -5.09 -2.03
C ILE A 212 16.99 -4.81 -0.52
N GLY A 213 16.94 -5.86 0.30
CA GLY A 213 17.07 -5.74 1.76
C GLY A 213 15.83 -5.17 2.45
N ALA A 214 14.63 -5.54 1.99
CA ALA A 214 13.36 -5.16 2.64
C ALA A 214 13.08 -6.00 3.89
N ASP A 215 12.38 -5.43 4.89
CA ASP A 215 11.99 -6.15 6.12
C ASP A 215 11.03 -7.32 5.88
N ILE A 216 10.13 -7.17 4.89
CA ILE A 216 9.15 -8.19 4.49
C ILE A 216 9.34 -8.49 3.01
N ILE A 217 9.47 -9.77 2.66
CA ILE A 217 9.65 -10.24 1.29
C ILE A 217 8.54 -11.22 0.94
N MET A 218 8.00 -11.13 -0.27
CA MET A 218 6.91 -12.00 -0.71
C MET A 218 7.45 -13.18 -1.52
N ALA A 219 6.95 -14.39 -1.25
CA ALA A 219 7.24 -15.57 -2.07
C ALA A 219 6.72 -15.37 -3.51
N LEU A 220 7.42 -15.94 -4.49
CA LEU A 220 6.89 -16.03 -5.85
C LEU A 220 5.75 -17.06 -5.89
N ASP A 221 4.63 -16.68 -6.48
CA ASP A 221 3.42 -17.46 -6.59
C ASP A 221 2.91 -17.54 -8.04
N ASP A 222 2.09 -18.55 -8.32
CA ASP A 222 1.45 -18.71 -9.63
C ASP A 222 0.09 -18.03 -9.62
N VAL A 223 0.07 -16.76 -10.05
CA VAL A 223 -1.15 -15.95 -10.02
C VAL A 223 -2.04 -16.24 -11.21
N VAL A 224 -3.28 -16.60 -10.93
CA VAL A 224 -4.36 -16.77 -11.90
C VAL A 224 -5.43 -15.73 -11.63
N SER A 225 -5.98 -15.13 -12.70
CA SER A 225 -7.10 -14.18 -12.58
C SER A 225 -8.29 -14.83 -11.87
N SER A 226 -8.94 -14.09 -10.97
CA SER A 226 -10.14 -14.55 -10.24
C SER A 226 -11.33 -14.86 -11.15
N LEU A 227 -11.28 -14.43 -12.42
CA LEU A 227 -12.29 -14.71 -13.44
C LEU A 227 -12.08 -16.03 -14.19
N VAL A 228 -10.90 -16.65 -14.06
CA VAL A 228 -10.60 -17.96 -14.65
C VAL A 228 -11.19 -19.04 -13.74
N SER A 229 -11.77 -20.07 -14.34
CA SER A 229 -12.28 -21.26 -13.66
C SER A 229 -11.63 -22.54 -14.21
N GLY A 230 -11.71 -23.63 -13.46
CA GLY A 230 -11.26 -24.95 -13.91
C GLY A 230 -9.81 -25.32 -13.51
N PRO A 231 -9.22 -26.34 -14.18
CA PRO A 231 -8.00 -27.02 -13.73
C PRO A 231 -6.78 -26.11 -13.53
N ARG A 232 -6.76 -24.97 -14.23
CA ARG A 232 -5.65 -24.00 -14.14
C ARG A 232 -5.48 -23.42 -12.74
N ILE A 233 -6.56 -23.23 -11.97
CA ILE A 233 -6.47 -22.71 -10.60
C ILE A 233 -5.88 -23.76 -9.66
N GLU A 234 -6.30 -25.02 -9.81
CA GLU A 234 -5.76 -26.13 -9.03
C GLU A 234 -4.26 -26.31 -9.29
N GLU A 235 -3.85 -26.28 -10.56
CA GLU A 235 -2.45 -26.31 -10.95
C GLU A 235 -1.65 -25.15 -10.31
N ALA A 236 -2.15 -23.91 -10.38
CA ALA A 236 -1.53 -22.75 -9.75
C ALA A 236 -1.42 -22.90 -8.23
N THR A 237 -2.45 -23.46 -7.60
CA THR A 237 -2.51 -23.64 -6.15
C THR A 237 -1.41 -24.60 -5.71
N HIS A 238 -1.27 -25.74 -6.38
CA HIS A 238 -0.23 -26.71 -6.09
C HIS A 238 1.18 -26.21 -6.47
N ARG A 239 1.32 -25.49 -7.59
CA ARG A 239 2.58 -24.86 -8.00
C ARG A 239 3.04 -23.84 -6.98
N THR A 240 2.13 -23.00 -6.47
CA THR A 240 2.42 -22.00 -5.42
C THR A 240 3.00 -22.66 -4.17
N LEU A 241 2.48 -23.82 -3.74
CA LEU A 241 3.05 -24.55 -2.59
C LEU A 241 4.46 -25.07 -2.86
N ARG A 242 4.74 -25.60 -4.07
CA ARG A 242 6.08 -26.05 -4.44
C ARG A 242 7.06 -24.89 -4.59
N TRP A 243 6.60 -23.76 -5.13
CA TRP A 243 7.39 -22.52 -5.23
C TRP A 243 7.67 -21.90 -3.88
N MET A 244 6.75 -22.02 -2.91
CA MET A 244 6.98 -21.62 -1.54
C MET A 244 8.19 -22.36 -0.94
N ASP A 245 8.29 -23.68 -1.13
CA ASP A 245 9.44 -24.47 -0.64
C ASP A 245 10.76 -23.99 -1.25
N ARG A 246 10.76 -23.72 -2.55
CA ARG A 246 11.92 -23.17 -3.27
C ARG A 246 12.30 -21.78 -2.77
N CYS A 247 11.32 -20.92 -2.49
CA CYS A 247 11.57 -19.60 -1.90
C CYS A 247 12.20 -19.71 -0.51
N MET A 248 11.71 -20.63 0.34
CA MET A 248 12.26 -20.86 1.67
C MET A 248 13.71 -21.34 1.60
N GLN A 249 14.01 -22.26 0.69
CA GLN A 249 15.38 -22.78 0.50
C GLN A 249 16.33 -21.70 -0.02
N ALA A 250 15.85 -20.82 -0.90
CA ALA A 250 16.66 -19.72 -1.45
C ALA A 250 16.86 -18.56 -0.46
N HIS A 251 16.04 -18.45 0.58
CA HIS A 251 16.08 -17.31 1.49
C HIS A 251 17.28 -17.38 2.43
N SER A 252 18.26 -16.51 2.18
CA SER A 252 19.55 -16.51 2.88
C SER A 252 19.61 -15.61 4.12
N ARG A 253 18.59 -14.77 4.37
CA ARG A 253 18.62 -13.73 5.40
C ARG A 253 17.40 -13.74 6.36
N PRO A 254 17.03 -14.88 6.96
CA PRO A 254 15.84 -14.96 7.83
C PRO A 254 15.94 -14.18 9.15
N HIS A 255 17.14 -13.69 9.48
CA HIS A 255 17.41 -12.90 10.69
C HIS A 255 17.17 -11.40 10.51
N ASP A 256 16.99 -10.92 9.27
CA ASP A 256 16.70 -9.51 8.98
C ASP A 256 15.62 -9.31 7.89
N GLN A 257 15.11 -10.37 7.26
CA GLN A 257 13.94 -10.30 6.37
C GLN A 257 12.93 -11.40 6.69
N ASN A 258 11.66 -11.12 6.40
CA ASN A 258 10.53 -11.98 6.75
C ASN A 258 9.79 -12.43 5.51
N LEU A 259 9.94 -13.72 5.15
CA LEU A 259 9.30 -14.30 3.98
C LEU A 259 7.81 -14.62 4.22
N PHE A 260 6.92 -13.95 3.51
CA PHE A 260 5.48 -14.22 3.57
C PHE A 260 5.04 -15.16 2.44
N GLY A 261 4.22 -16.14 2.80
CA GLY A 261 3.55 -17.02 1.83
C GLY A 261 2.24 -16.42 1.33
N ILE A 262 1.85 -16.73 0.11
CA ILE A 262 0.65 -16.17 -0.53
C ILE A 262 -0.39 -17.28 -0.73
N VAL A 263 -1.51 -17.17 -0.01
CA VAL A 263 -2.65 -18.07 -0.18
C VAL A 263 -3.26 -17.82 -1.56
N GLN A 264 -3.27 -18.87 -2.39
CA GLN A 264 -3.92 -18.94 -3.71
C GLN A 264 -5.15 -19.87 -3.66
N GLY A 265 -5.78 -20.14 -4.80
CA GLY A 265 -7.00 -20.95 -4.90
C GLY A 265 -8.18 -20.25 -5.58
N GLY A 266 -7.97 -19.04 -6.11
CA GLY A 266 -9.02 -18.28 -6.81
C GLY A 266 -10.24 -18.04 -5.91
N LEU A 267 -11.43 -18.35 -6.40
CA LEU A 267 -12.69 -18.26 -5.64
C LEU A 267 -13.17 -19.63 -5.12
N ASP A 268 -12.38 -20.69 -5.28
CA ASP A 268 -12.74 -22.05 -4.86
C ASP A 268 -12.37 -22.26 -3.38
N PRO A 269 -13.34 -22.48 -2.48
CA PRO A 269 -13.07 -22.64 -1.06
C PRO A 269 -12.24 -23.90 -0.76
N THR A 270 -12.36 -24.97 -1.54
CA THR A 270 -11.59 -26.21 -1.35
C THR A 270 -10.12 -25.98 -1.69
N LEU A 271 -9.84 -25.32 -2.81
CA LEU A 271 -8.46 -24.99 -3.19
C LEU A 271 -7.83 -23.99 -2.22
N ARG A 272 -8.61 -23.03 -1.72
CA ARG A 272 -8.17 -22.12 -0.64
C ARG A 272 -7.76 -22.89 0.61
N ASP A 273 -8.56 -23.87 1.05
CA ASP A 273 -8.23 -24.71 2.21
C ASP A 273 -6.98 -25.56 1.99
N ILE A 274 -6.79 -26.11 0.78
CA ILE A 274 -5.58 -26.86 0.41
C ILE A 274 -4.35 -25.96 0.54
N CYS A 275 -4.42 -24.75 -0.05
CA CYS A 275 -3.32 -23.79 0.01
C CYS A 275 -3.03 -23.34 1.44
N LEU A 276 -4.06 -22.98 2.20
CA LEU A 276 -3.95 -22.57 3.60
C LEU A 276 -3.25 -23.64 4.44
N LYS A 277 -3.73 -24.89 4.39
CA LYS A 277 -3.14 -26.00 5.15
C LYS A 277 -1.68 -26.22 4.76
N GLY A 278 -1.38 -26.18 3.46
CA GLY A 278 -0.02 -26.30 2.96
C GLY A 278 0.90 -25.20 3.49
N LEU A 279 0.49 -23.93 3.40
CA LEU A 279 1.31 -22.81 3.86
C LEU A 279 1.50 -22.81 5.38
N ILE A 280 0.45 -23.11 6.16
CA ILE A 280 0.52 -23.11 7.64
C ILE A 280 1.51 -24.15 8.16
N GLN A 281 1.63 -25.31 7.50
CA GLN A 281 2.60 -26.35 7.86
C GLN A 281 4.06 -25.89 7.77
N ARG A 282 4.34 -24.78 7.06
CA ARG A 282 5.69 -24.24 6.85
C ARG A 282 6.09 -23.17 7.90
N ASP A 283 5.20 -22.84 8.84
CA ASP A 283 5.39 -21.86 9.92
C ASP A 283 6.07 -20.54 9.47
N LEU A 284 5.46 -19.90 8.47
CA LEU A 284 5.99 -18.66 7.91
C LEU A 284 5.84 -17.49 8.90
N PRO A 285 6.72 -16.46 8.84
CA PRO A 285 6.58 -15.21 9.59
C PRO A 285 5.23 -14.50 9.42
N GLY A 286 4.60 -14.65 8.25
CA GLY A 286 3.30 -14.04 7.94
C GLY A 286 2.69 -14.61 6.67
N TYR A 287 1.42 -14.28 6.45
CA TYR A 287 0.63 -14.85 5.37
C TYR A 287 -0.16 -13.77 4.64
N ALA A 288 -0.08 -13.82 3.32
CA ALA A 288 -0.87 -12.97 2.45
C ALA A 288 -2.03 -13.74 1.80
N ILE A 289 -3.07 -13.01 1.40
CA ILE A 289 -4.22 -13.51 0.67
C ILE A 289 -4.16 -12.88 -0.72
N GLY A 290 -3.77 -13.70 -1.71
CA GLY A 290 -3.59 -13.29 -3.11
C GLY A 290 -4.73 -13.74 -4.03
N GLY A 291 -4.68 -13.29 -5.28
CA GLY A 291 -5.66 -13.66 -6.32
C GLY A 291 -7.04 -13.03 -6.11
N LEU A 292 -7.12 -11.89 -5.42
CA LEU A 292 -8.32 -11.09 -5.20
C LEU A 292 -8.16 -9.68 -5.80
N ALA A 293 -9.22 -8.88 -5.77
CA ALA A 293 -9.33 -7.54 -6.35
C ALA A 293 -9.08 -7.49 -7.88
N GLY A 294 -9.37 -8.60 -8.57
CA GLY A 294 -9.17 -8.80 -10.02
C GLY A 294 -10.42 -8.57 -10.86
N GLY A 295 -11.54 -8.21 -10.24
CA GLY A 295 -12.84 -7.98 -10.91
C GLY A 295 -13.92 -9.00 -10.54
N GLU A 296 -13.66 -9.86 -9.55
CA GLU A 296 -14.65 -10.76 -8.98
C GLU A 296 -15.82 -10.02 -8.33
N ASP A 297 -16.93 -10.75 -8.17
CA ASP A 297 -18.07 -10.25 -7.41
C ASP A 297 -17.69 -10.02 -5.93
N LYS A 298 -18.26 -8.96 -5.34
CA LYS A 298 -17.96 -8.58 -3.96
C LYS A 298 -18.33 -9.64 -2.94
N ASP A 299 -19.38 -10.42 -3.21
CA ASP A 299 -19.85 -11.49 -2.34
C ASP A 299 -18.89 -12.68 -2.31
N ALA A 300 -18.26 -12.98 -3.45
CA ALA A 300 -17.18 -13.97 -3.50
C ALA A 300 -15.90 -13.46 -2.82
N PHE A 301 -15.54 -12.19 -3.08
CA PHE A 301 -14.36 -11.54 -2.49
C PHE A 301 -14.35 -11.62 -0.95
N TRP A 302 -15.41 -11.14 -0.28
CA TRP A 302 -15.39 -11.08 1.19
C TRP A 302 -15.44 -12.47 1.82
N ARG A 303 -16.07 -13.46 1.16
CA ARG A 303 -16.10 -14.85 1.65
C ARG A 303 -14.72 -15.50 1.64
N VAL A 304 -13.95 -15.29 0.57
CA VAL A 304 -12.56 -15.78 0.51
C VAL A 304 -11.73 -15.14 1.62
N VAL A 305 -11.86 -13.82 1.83
CA VAL A 305 -11.18 -13.14 2.95
C VAL A 305 -11.59 -13.76 4.28
N ALA A 306 -12.89 -13.89 4.54
CA ALA A 306 -13.42 -14.44 5.79
C ALA A 306 -12.99 -15.88 6.07
N GLN A 307 -12.89 -16.71 5.02
CA GLN A 307 -12.39 -18.08 5.11
C GLN A 307 -10.90 -18.09 5.48
N CYS A 308 -10.08 -17.34 4.73
CA CYS A 308 -8.64 -17.32 4.92
C CYS A 308 -8.27 -16.77 6.30
N THR A 309 -8.84 -15.62 6.71
CA THR A 309 -8.52 -15.00 8.00
C THR A 309 -8.96 -15.84 9.19
N ALA A 310 -10.00 -16.67 9.05
CA ALA A 310 -10.43 -17.59 10.10
C ALA A 310 -9.48 -18.77 10.28
N ALA A 311 -8.85 -19.25 9.20
CA ALA A 311 -7.94 -20.39 9.23
C ALA A 311 -6.49 -20.01 9.57
N LEU A 312 -6.06 -18.79 9.25
CA LEU A 312 -4.68 -18.34 9.45
C LEU A 312 -4.32 -18.17 10.94
N PRO A 313 -3.07 -18.50 11.35
CA PRO A 313 -2.62 -18.42 12.73
C PRO A 313 -2.88 -17.05 13.36
N ALA A 314 -3.40 -17.03 14.58
CA ALA A 314 -3.79 -15.79 15.26
C ALA A 314 -2.59 -14.89 15.65
N ASN A 315 -1.43 -15.50 15.87
CA ASN A 315 -0.16 -14.87 16.24
C ASN A 315 0.70 -14.45 15.04
N LYS A 316 0.13 -14.44 13.83
CA LYS A 316 0.84 -14.04 12.60
C LYS A 316 0.05 -12.95 11.87
N PRO A 317 0.73 -12.02 11.17
CA PRO A 317 0.07 -11.00 10.39
C PRO A 317 -0.63 -11.57 9.16
N ARG A 318 -1.75 -10.94 8.78
CA ARG A 318 -2.62 -11.33 7.67
C ARG A 318 -2.73 -10.18 6.67
N TYR A 319 -2.13 -10.36 5.51
CA TYR A 319 -2.00 -9.32 4.48
C TYR A 319 -2.96 -9.57 3.30
N VAL A 320 -3.95 -8.70 3.11
CA VAL A 320 -4.85 -8.79 1.94
C VAL A 320 -4.31 -7.88 0.83
N MET A 321 -3.80 -8.52 -0.23
CA MET A 321 -3.06 -7.84 -1.29
C MET A 321 -3.99 -7.06 -2.23
N GLY A 322 -3.59 -5.86 -2.64
CA GLY A 322 -4.27 -5.07 -3.68
C GLY A 322 -5.57 -4.37 -3.25
N VAL A 323 -5.97 -4.46 -1.99
CA VAL A 323 -7.20 -3.84 -1.47
C VAL A 323 -6.94 -2.40 -1.03
N GLY A 324 -7.63 -1.46 -1.69
CA GLY A 324 -7.44 -0.03 -1.46
C GLY A 324 -8.69 0.83 -1.33
N TYR A 325 -9.88 0.26 -1.53
CA TYR A 325 -11.11 1.01 -1.33
C TYR A 325 -11.39 1.10 0.18
N PRO A 326 -11.69 2.29 0.74
CA PRO A 326 -11.89 2.46 2.19
C PRO A 326 -12.89 1.48 2.80
N LEU A 327 -14.03 1.26 2.14
CA LEU A 327 -15.04 0.31 2.60
C LEU A 327 -14.53 -1.13 2.66
N ASP A 328 -13.74 -1.54 1.66
CA ASP A 328 -13.17 -2.89 1.62
C ASP A 328 -12.18 -3.10 2.76
N ILE A 329 -11.37 -2.10 3.09
CA ILE A 329 -10.41 -2.16 4.20
C ILE A 329 -11.14 -2.31 5.55
N VAL A 330 -12.21 -1.54 5.77
CA VAL A 330 -13.03 -1.65 6.97
C VAL A 330 -13.64 -3.05 7.07
N VAL A 331 -14.21 -3.56 5.97
CA VAL A 331 -14.81 -4.91 5.93
C VAL A 331 -13.76 -5.99 6.17
N CYS A 332 -12.63 -5.96 5.46
CA CYS A 332 -11.57 -6.96 5.63
C CYS A 332 -10.98 -6.94 7.04
N SER A 333 -10.89 -5.77 7.68
CA SER A 333 -10.41 -5.65 9.06
C SER A 333 -11.40 -6.23 10.05
N ALA A 334 -12.70 -6.00 9.84
CA ALA A 334 -13.75 -6.66 10.62
C ALA A 334 -13.70 -8.19 10.47
N LEU A 335 -13.27 -8.69 9.32
CA LEU A 335 -13.04 -10.12 9.06
C LEU A 335 -11.68 -10.62 9.57
N GLY A 336 -10.81 -9.74 10.05
CA GLY A 336 -9.57 -10.09 10.76
C GLY A 336 -8.27 -9.94 9.99
N ALA A 337 -8.25 -9.19 8.88
CA ALA A 337 -7.02 -8.81 8.17
C ALA A 337 -6.32 -7.59 8.80
N ASP A 338 -4.99 -7.51 8.63
CA ASP A 338 -4.13 -6.52 9.30
C ASP A 338 -3.44 -5.57 8.34
N MET A 339 -3.06 -6.04 7.15
CA MET A 339 -2.23 -5.28 6.23
C MET A 339 -2.92 -5.16 4.88
N TYR A 340 -2.78 -3.99 4.26
CA TYR A 340 -3.36 -3.65 2.96
C TYR A 340 -2.36 -2.86 2.15
N ASP A 341 -2.39 -3.02 0.83
CA ASP A 341 -1.68 -2.17 -0.10
C ASP A 341 -2.57 -1.86 -1.29
N CYS A 342 -2.42 -0.66 -1.86
CA CYS A 342 -3.03 -0.39 -3.16
C CYS A 342 -2.47 0.88 -3.78
N VAL A 343 -2.48 0.93 -5.11
CA VAL A 343 -2.27 2.18 -5.86
C VAL A 343 -3.50 3.10 -5.86
N TYR A 344 -4.62 2.70 -5.27
CA TYR A 344 -5.89 3.45 -5.31
C TYR A 344 -5.73 4.93 -4.89
N PRO A 345 -5.09 5.30 -3.77
CA PRO A 345 -4.98 6.70 -3.36
C PRO A 345 -4.22 7.57 -4.38
N THR A 346 -3.08 7.07 -4.86
CA THR A 346 -2.22 7.78 -5.84
C THR A 346 -2.83 7.80 -7.24
N ARG A 347 -3.60 6.78 -7.61
CA ARG A 347 -4.33 6.72 -8.89
C ARG A 347 -5.53 7.66 -8.88
N THR A 348 -6.30 7.68 -7.80
CA THR A 348 -7.46 8.58 -7.61
C THR A 348 -7.03 10.05 -7.63
N ALA A 349 -5.87 10.37 -7.02
CA ALA A 349 -5.28 11.71 -7.08
C ALA A 349 -4.97 12.18 -8.52
N ARG A 350 -4.45 11.27 -9.38
CA ARG A 350 -4.18 11.56 -10.80
C ARG A 350 -5.44 11.87 -11.62
N PHE A 351 -6.60 11.39 -11.17
CA PHE A 351 -7.90 11.77 -11.72
C PHE A 351 -8.49 13.03 -11.07
N ALA A 352 -7.67 13.81 -10.35
CA ALA A 352 -8.06 15.02 -9.62
C ALA A 352 -9.20 14.77 -8.63
N THR A 353 -9.17 13.61 -7.97
CA THR A 353 -10.17 13.20 -6.99
C THR A 353 -9.51 13.02 -5.63
N ALA A 354 -10.12 13.62 -4.61
CA ALA A 354 -9.69 13.49 -3.23
C ALA A 354 -10.59 12.50 -2.49
N LEU A 355 -10.01 11.71 -1.58
CA LEU A 355 -10.75 10.84 -0.67
C LEU A 355 -11.27 11.67 0.52
N ILE A 356 -12.53 11.51 0.88
CA ILE A 356 -13.15 12.19 2.03
C ILE A 356 -14.02 11.19 2.81
N PRO A 357 -14.37 11.47 4.08
CA PRO A 357 -15.20 10.57 4.89
C PRO A 357 -16.55 10.21 4.27
N GLU A 358 -17.10 11.07 3.40
CA GLU A 358 -18.36 10.87 2.68
C GLU A 358 -18.18 10.19 1.31
N GLY A 359 -16.95 9.77 0.97
CA GLY A 359 -16.61 9.09 -0.27
C GLY A 359 -15.52 9.84 -1.04
N VAL A 360 -15.89 10.54 -2.11
CA VAL A 360 -14.93 11.19 -3.01
C VAL A 360 -15.32 12.62 -3.36
N LEU A 361 -14.32 13.50 -3.41
CA LEU A 361 -14.45 14.88 -3.85
C LEU A 361 -13.76 15.07 -5.20
N LYS A 362 -14.54 15.34 -6.26
CA LYS A 362 -14.02 15.56 -7.61
C LYS A 362 -13.60 17.03 -7.78
N LEU A 363 -12.30 17.30 -7.69
CA LEU A 363 -11.81 18.68 -7.76
C LEU A 363 -11.87 19.32 -9.15
N LYS A 364 -12.25 18.58 -10.20
CA LYS A 364 -12.54 19.18 -11.52
C LYS A 364 -13.91 19.85 -11.61
N HIS A 365 -14.82 19.58 -10.68
CA HIS A 365 -16.16 20.16 -10.73
C HIS A 365 -16.13 21.68 -10.55
N ALA A 366 -16.91 22.39 -11.37
CA ALA A 366 -16.98 23.85 -11.35
C ALA A 366 -17.40 24.43 -9.98
N ALA A 367 -18.20 23.69 -9.21
CA ALA A 367 -18.58 24.06 -7.85
C ALA A 367 -17.38 24.27 -6.91
N MET A 368 -16.21 23.69 -7.23
CA MET A 368 -15.00 23.84 -6.43
C MET A 368 -14.30 25.19 -6.67
N ALA A 369 -14.59 25.90 -7.77
CA ALA A 369 -13.87 27.11 -8.17
C ALA A 369 -13.93 28.26 -7.13
N HIS A 370 -14.98 28.28 -6.31
CA HIS A 370 -15.18 29.28 -5.25
C HIS A 370 -15.33 28.64 -3.86
N ASP A 371 -15.02 27.35 -3.73
CA ASP A 371 -15.07 26.65 -2.44
C ASP A 371 -13.75 26.88 -1.68
N HIS A 372 -13.75 27.82 -0.73
CA HIS A 372 -12.58 28.18 0.05
C HIS A 372 -12.30 27.24 1.24
N ARG A 373 -13.12 26.21 1.44
CA ARG A 373 -12.90 25.19 2.48
C ARG A 373 -11.70 24.29 2.13
N PRO A 374 -11.07 23.64 3.12
CA PRO A 374 -10.09 22.58 2.85
C PRO A 374 -10.77 21.35 2.23
N ILE A 375 -9.99 20.38 1.73
CA ILE A 375 -10.55 19.10 1.24
C ILE A 375 -11.39 18.45 2.35
N ASP A 376 -10.80 18.31 3.54
CA ASP A 376 -11.43 17.77 4.74
C ASP A 376 -10.95 18.59 5.95
N ALA A 377 -11.89 19.12 6.75
CA ALA A 377 -11.58 19.94 7.92
C ALA A 377 -11.02 19.14 9.10
N SER A 378 -11.22 17.82 9.12
CA SER A 378 -10.70 16.91 10.15
C SER A 378 -9.29 16.38 9.83
N CYS A 379 -8.78 16.65 8.62
CA CYS A 379 -7.49 16.17 8.15
C CYS A 379 -6.39 17.21 8.42
N SER A 380 -5.31 16.77 9.07
CA SER A 380 -4.17 17.62 9.42
C SER A 380 -3.03 17.60 8.39
N CYS A 381 -3.23 16.99 7.21
CA CYS A 381 -2.20 16.97 6.17
C CYS A 381 -1.92 18.37 5.61
N LEU A 382 -0.75 18.55 4.97
CA LEU A 382 -0.36 19.85 4.39
C LEU A 382 -1.40 20.39 3.39
N ALA A 383 -2.00 19.51 2.58
CA ALA A 383 -3.01 19.90 1.60
C ALA A 383 -4.22 20.55 2.28
N CYS A 384 -4.75 19.95 3.34
CA CYS A 384 -5.91 20.47 4.08
C CYS A 384 -5.59 21.68 4.96
N ARG A 385 -4.38 21.75 5.52
CA ARG A 385 -3.99 22.88 6.37
C ARG A 385 -3.78 24.18 5.61
N ASN A 386 -3.24 24.09 4.41
CA ASN A 386 -2.69 25.26 3.72
C ASN A 386 -3.46 25.66 2.45
N TYR A 387 -4.26 24.75 1.89
CA TYR A 387 -4.86 24.97 0.58
C TYR A 387 -6.37 24.71 0.58
N SER A 388 -7.09 25.58 -0.13
CA SER A 388 -8.53 25.44 -0.34
C SER A 388 -8.84 24.53 -1.53
N ARG A 389 -10.07 24.03 -1.58
CA ARG A 389 -10.62 23.31 -2.74
C ARG A 389 -10.57 24.18 -4.01
N ALA A 390 -10.82 25.48 -3.91
CA ALA A 390 -10.71 26.45 -5.01
C ALA A 390 -9.29 26.55 -5.57
N TYR A 391 -8.28 26.66 -4.69
CA TYR A 391 -6.89 26.66 -5.12
C TYR A 391 -6.52 25.36 -5.82
N LEU A 392 -6.85 24.22 -5.21
CA LEU A 392 -6.57 22.91 -5.77
C LEU A 392 -7.30 22.69 -7.11
N HIS A 393 -8.57 23.11 -7.22
CA HIS A 393 -9.34 23.09 -8.47
C HIS A 393 -8.59 23.79 -9.62
N SER A 394 -7.94 24.92 -9.32
CA SER A 394 -7.16 25.66 -10.32
C SER A 394 -5.90 24.92 -10.79
N LEU A 395 -5.36 24.00 -9.99
CA LEU A 395 -4.09 23.29 -10.24
C LEU A 395 -4.24 21.87 -10.78
N VAL A 396 -5.22 21.09 -10.31
CA VAL A 396 -5.28 19.61 -10.46
C VAL A 396 -5.33 19.08 -11.90
N THR A 397 -5.53 19.94 -12.89
CA THR A 397 -5.46 19.61 -14.33
C THR A 397 -4.38 20.36 -15.10
N LYS A 398 -3.67 21.28 -14.43
CA LYS A 398 -2.76 22.24 -15.07
C LYS A 398 -1.33 22.12 -14.56
N ASP A 399 -1.15 21.73 -13.30
CA ASP A 399 0.14 21.74 -12.63
C ASP A 399 0.37 20.44 -11.83
N PRO A 400 1.56 19.80 -11.95
CA PRO A 400 1.93 18.62 -11.16
C PRO A 400 1.75 18.78 -9.64
N VAL A 401 1.90 20.00 -9.11
CA VAL A 401 1.68 20.30 -7.69
C VAL A 401 0.26 19.94 -7.24
N GLY A 402 -0.75 20.09 -8.11
CA GLY A 402 -2.11 19.68 -7.80
C GLY A 402 -2.22 18.17 -7.54
N CYS A 403 -1.57 17.35 -8.37
CA CYS A 403 -1.53 15.91 -8.16
C CYS A 403 -0.67 15.53 -6.94
N HIS A 404 0.44 16.23 -6.69
CA HIS A 404 1.28 16.06 -5.50
C HIS A 404 0.47 16.23 -4.20
N LEU A 405 -0.24 17.35 -4.07
CA LEU A 405 -1.04 17.66 -2.88
C LEU A 405 -2.21 16.67 -2.70
N LEU A 406 -2.87 16.27 -3.79
CA LEU A 406 -3.92 15.25 -3.74
C LEU A 406 -3.39 13.87 -3.37
N THR A 407 -2.22 13.48 -3.85
CA THR A 407 -1.59 12.22 -3.46
C THR A 407 -1.27 12.23 -1.97
N MET A 408 -0.71 13.33 -1.46
CA MET A 408 -0.44 13.52 -0.04
C MET A 408 -1.71 13.36 0.81
N HIS A 409 -2.78 14.06 0.43
CA HIS A 409 -4.08 13.99 1.10
C HIS A 409 -4.66 12.57 1.08
N ASN A 410 -4.71 11.93 -0.08
CA ASN A 410 -5.33 10.61 -0.21
C ASN A 410 -4.57 9.55 0.59
N ILE A 411 -3.23 9.61 0.64
CA ILE A 411 -2.45 8.69 1.48
C ILE A 411 -2.67 9.00 2.96
N ALA A 412 -2.71 10.28 3.35
CA ALA A 412 -3.01 10.68 4.72
C ALA A 412 -4.38 10.14 5.18
N TYR A 413 -5.40 10.24 4.33
CA TYR A 413 -6.73 9.70 4.60
C TYR A 413 -6.71 8.19 4.86
N MET A 414 -6.04 7.40 4.01
CA MET A 414 -5.97 5.94 4.20
C MET A 414 -5.28 5.56 5.51
N MET A 415 -4.19 6.25 5.87
CA MET A 415 -3.46 5.97 7.09
C MET A 415 -4.22 6.41 8.33
N GLN A 416 -4.94 7.54 8.25
CA GLN A 416 -5.84 7.98 9.31
C GLN A 416 -6.97 6.97 9.51
N LEU A 417 -7.58 6.47 8.44
CA LEU A 417 -8.62 5.44 8.50
C LEU A 417 -8.13 4.20 9.26
N THR A 418 -7.00 3.63 8.87
CA THR A 418 -6.48 2.42 9.52
C THR A 418 -6.01 2.68 10.96
N ARG A 419 -5.50 3.88 11.26
CA ARG A 419 -5.16 4.28 12.63
C ARG A 419 -6.41 4.40 13.51
N SER A 420 -7.47 5.05 13.01
CA SER A 420 -8.74 5.14 13.75
C SER A 420 -9.36 3.77 13.99
N MET A 421 -9.22 2.82 13.05
CA MET A 421 -9.63 1.43 13.27
C MET A 421 -8.83 0.75 14.37
N HIS A 422 -7.50 0.88 14.34
CA HIS A 422 -6.62 0.37 15.41
C HIS A 422 -7.04 0.92 16.78
N ASP A 423 -7.22 2.24 16.89
CA ASP A 423 -7.57 2.90 18.15
C ASP A 423 -8.97 2.51 18.63
N ALA A 424 -9.93 2.33 17.72
CA ALA A 424 -11.27 1.86 18.04
C ALA A 424 -11.28 0.41 18.53
N ILE A 425 -10.42 -0.47 17.99
CA ILE A 425 -10.28 -1.84 18.48
C ILE A 425 -9.63 -1.83 19.88
N LEU A 426 -8.55 -1.07 20.08
CA LEU A 426 -7.92 -0.91 21.40
C LEU A 426 -8.89 -0.38 22.46
N SER A 427 -9.76 0.55 22.08
CA SER A 427 -10.70 1.22 22.97
C SER A 427 -12.05 0.50 23.09
N ASN A 428 -12.19 -0.71 22.54
CA ASN A 428 -13.45 -1.48 22.53
C ASN A 428 -14.65 -0.75 21.90
N THR A 429 -14.42 0.12 20.92
CA THR A 429 -15.44 0.92 20.21
C THR A 429 -15.52 0.63 18.71
N PHE A 430 -14.87 -0.44 18.24
CA PHE A 430 -14.83 -0.80 16.81
C PHE A 430 -16.21 -0.94 16.15
N PRO A 431 -17.25 -1.57 16.75
CA PRO A 431 -18.59 -1.59 16.15
C PRO A 431 -19.17 -0.20 15.90
N SER A 432 -19.05 0.71 16.86
CA SER A 432 -19.50 2.10 16.73
C SER A 432 -18.74 2.82 15.62
N PHE A 433 -17.43 2.62 15.54
CA PHE A 433 -16.61 3.13 14.44
C PHE A 433 -17.13 2.65 13.07
N VAL A 434 -17.43 1.36 12.92
CA VAL A 434 -17.96 0.80 11.67
C VAL A 434 -19.31 1.42 11.31
N VAL A 435 -20.23 1.53 12.28
CA VAL A 435 -21.53 2.16 12.08
C VAL A 435 -21.38 3.62 11.63
N ASP A 436 -20.52 4.39 12.29
CA ASP A 436 -20.30 5.80 11.96
C ASP A 436 -19.63 5.98 10.59
N PHE A 437 -18.69 5.11 10.25
CA PHE A 437 -18.11 5.05 8.91
C PHE A 437 -19.18 4.78 7.85
N LEU A 438 -20.02 3.77 8.05
CA LEU A 438 -21.09 3.41 7.10
C LEU A 438 -22.13 4.53 6.96
N LYS A 439 -22.51 5.20 8.05
CA LYS A 439 -23.43 6.36 7.98
C LYS A 439 -22.88 7.51 7.15
N LYS A 440 -21.56 7.75 7.19
CA LYS A 440 -20.92 8.79 6.37
C LYS A 440 -20.86 8.39 4.90
N GLN A 441 -20.56 7.12 4.61
CA GLN A 441 -20.48 6.59 3.24
C GLN A 441 -21.86 6.40 2.59
N PHE A 442 -22.86 6.05 3.38
CA PHE A 442 -24.22 5.69 2.95
C PHE A 442 -25.27 6.46 3.79
N PRO A 443 -25.35 7.79 3.66
CA PRO A 443 -26.21 8.64 4.50
C PRO A 443 -27.71 8.34 4.35
N HIS A 444 -28.10 7.65 3.29
CA HIS A 444 -29.48 7.24 3.03
C HIS A 444 -29.80 5.83 3.56
N GLY A 445 -28.83 5.16 4.21
CA GLY A 445 -28.99 3.78 4.70
C GLY A 445 -28.88 2.72 3.61
N ASP A 446 -28.44 3.10 2.41
CA ASP A 446 -28.27 2.26 1.22
C ASP A 446 -26.96 1.44 1.24
N VAL A 447 -26.66 0.85 2.41
CA VAL A 447 -25.46 0.02 2.60
C VAL A 447 -25.57 -1.23 1.72
N PRO A 448 -24.56 -1.56 0.88
CA PRO A 448 -24.61 -2.69 -0.04
C PRO A 448 -24.82 -4.03 0.67
N GLN A 449 -25.62 -4.92 0.07
CA GLN A 449 -25.96 -6.22 0.67
C GLN A 449 -24.74 -7.07 1.05
N TRP A 450 -23.68 -7.07 0.23
CA TRP A 450 -22.45 -7.82 0.52
C TRP A 450 -21.76 -7.32 1.80
N VAL A 451 -21.85 -6.01 2.11
CA VAL A 451 -21.32 -5.43 3.35
C VAL A 451 -22.16 -5.93 4.52
N GLN A 452 -23.48 -5.93 4.40
CA GLN A 452 -24.38 -6.42 5.45
C GLN A 452 -24.09 -7.90 5.78
N SER A 453 -23.95 -8.73 4.75
CA SER A 453 -23.59 -10.15 4.91
C SER A 453 -22.20 -10.33 5.52
N ALA A 454 -21.20 -9.55 5.10
CA ALA A 454 -19.87 -9.61 5.68
C ALA A 454 -19.85 -9.17 7.16
N MET A 455 -20.60 -8.12 7.51
CA MET A 455 -20.72 -7.63 8.90
C MET A 455 -21.45 -8.61 9.81
N GLN A 456 -22.43 -9.35 9.27
CA GLN A 456 -23.06 -10.46 9.99
C GLN A 456 -22.04 -11.55 10.33
N VAL A 457 -21.17 -11.93 9.38
CA VAL A 457 -20.09 -12.91 9.62
C VAL A 457 -19.02 -12.37 10.57
N ALA A 458 -18.77 -11.06 10.56
CA ALA A 458 -17.90 -10.39 11.51
C ALA A 458 -18.54 -10.19 12.91
N GLU A 459 -19.82 -10.53 13.07
CA GLU A 459 -20.62 -10.33 14.28
C GLU A 459 -20.69 -8.86 14.73
N ILE A 460 -20.83 -7.93 13.77
CA ILE A 460 -20.99 -6.49 14.01
C ILE A 460 -22.41 -6.07 13.62
N ASP A 461 -23.19 -5.60 14.59
CA ASP A 461 -24.52 -5.04 14.31
C ASP A 461 -24.41 -3.67 13.64
N ILE A 462 -24.77 -3.62 12.37
CA ILE A 462 -24.83 -2.39 11.57
C ILE A 462 -26.26 -1.88 11.34
N SER A 463 -27.27 -2.46 12.01
CA SER A 463 -28.66 -2.00 11.91
C SER A 463 -28.84 -0.50 12.15
N PRO A 464 -28.04 0.21 12.99
CA PRO A 464 -28.16 1.65 13.12
C PRO A 464 -27.69 2.44 11.89
N ALA A 465 -26.87 1.87 11.01
CA ALA A 465 -26.42 2.50 9.76
C ALA A 465 -27.41 2.29 8.60
N LEU A 466 -28.33 1.34 8.70
CA LEU A 466 -29.36 1.06 7.69
C LEU A 466 -30.58 1.99 7.82
N ARG A 467 -30.73 2.66 8.96
CA ARG A 467 -31.83 3.60 9.20
C ARG A 467 -31.48 4.93 8.54
N SER A 468 -32.37 5.44 7.67
CA SER A 468 -32.22 6.79 7.14
C SER A 468 -32.21 7.79 8.29
N ALA A 469 -31.35 8.81 8.20
CA ALA A 469 -31.48 9.96 9.08
C ALA A 469 -32.89 10.54 8.91
N PRO A 470 -33.63 10.85 10.00
CA PRO A 470 -34.94 11.47 9.86
C PRO A 470 -34.78 12.74 9.03
N HIS A 471 -35.57 12.86 7.96
CA HIS A 471 -35.62 14.09 7.16
C HIS A 471 -35.81 15.25 8.14
N SER A 472 -34.83 16.16 8.22
CA SER A 472 -35.07 17.48 8.77
C SER A 472 -36.21 18.06 7.95
N ALA A 473 -37.38 18.20 8.58
CA ALA A 473 -38.56 18.77 7.94
C ALA A 473 -38.17 20.08 7.25
N PRO A 474 -38.67 20.36 6.04
CA PRO A 474 -38.41 21.63 5.39
C PRO A 474 -38.85 22.73 6.36
N HIS A 475 -37.94 23.65 6.68
CA HIS A 475 -38.28 24.89 7.37
C HIS A 475 -39.48 25.49 6.64
N SER A 476 -40.63 25.50 7.32
CA SER A 476 -41.81 26.23 6.88
C SER A 476 -41.40 27.68 6.71
N ALA A 477 -41.43 28.16 5.45
CA ALA A 477 -41.33 29.57 5.16
C ALA A 477 -42.42 30.31 5.95
N PRO A 478 -42.12 31.45 6.59
CA PRO A 478 -43.16 32.23 7.24
C PRO A 478 -44.09 32.77 6.15
N HIS A 479 -45.38 32.42 6.26
CA HIS A 479 -46.45 33.03 5.51
C HIS A 479 -46.44 34.55 5.77
N SER A 480 -45.98 35.34 4.79
CA SER A 480 -46.27 36.75 4.73
C SER A 480 -47.71 36.93 4.23
N ALA A 481 -48.65 37.00 5.17
CA ALA A 481 -49.94 37.60 4.92
C ALA A 481 -49.81 39.11 5.13
N SER A 482 -50.15 39.90 4.12
CA SER A 482 -50.73 41.24 4.31
C SER A 482 -51.54 41.60 3.06
N PRO A 483 -52.82 41.96 3.21
CA PRO A 483 -53.60 42.60 2.17
C PRO A 483 -53.34 44.11 2.21
N HIS A 484 -53.12 44.73 1.05
CA HIS A 484 -53.60 46.07 0.68
C HIS A 484 -53.29 46.34 -0.78
#